data_AF-A0A2Z5FSU1-F1
#
_entry.id   AF-A0A2Z5FSU1-F1
#
_cell.length_a   1.000
_cell.length_b   1.000
_cell.length_c   1.000
_cell.angle_alpha   90.00
_cell.angle_beta   90.00
_cell.angle_gamma   90.00
#
_symmetry.space_group_name_H-M   'P 1'
#
loop_
_entity.id
_entity.type
_entity.pdbx_description
1 polymer ?
#
loop_
_entity_poly.entity_id
_entity_poly.type
_entity_poly.pdbx_seq_one_letter_code
_entity_poly.pdbx_strand_id
1 'polypeptide(L)'
;MVVEEVTCWMLTKMGPEIELVSLPENPGAVEVRCAVRFPLCLPIQVITAKGAYDAITENISASGVLFQSREDLGVDSRVEFLLKMPASVIGAEDDVTLHCVGRVVRSYLEQEHYHAAAVIDDYRFSH
;
A
#
# COMPACT_ATOMS: atom_id res chain seq x y z
N MET A 1 -48.37 -34.29 -4.85
CA MET A 1 -47.50 -34.65 -3.70
C MET A 1 -46.20 -35.13 -4.32
N VAL A 2 -45.11 -34.39 -4.04
CA VAL A 2 -43.67 -34.71 -4.22
C VAL A 2 -43.17 -35.08 -5.63
N VAL A 3 -42.59 -34.13 -6.37
CA VAL A 3 -41.21 -33.54 -6.39
C VAL A 3 -40.26 -34.31 -7.31
N GLU A 4 -39.56 -33.51 -8.10
CA GLU A 4 -38.76 -33.83 -9.27
C GLU A 4 -37.58 -34.76 -9.01
N GLU A 5 -37.34 -35.56 -10.06
CA GLU A 5 -36.34 -36.60 -10.18
C GLU A 5 -34.92 -36.07 -10.17
N VAL A 6 -34.11 -36.88 -9.52
CA VAL A 6 -32.71 -36.67 -9.21
C VAL A 6 -31.88 -37.37 -10.29
N THR A 7 -30.72 -36.79 -10.57
CA THR A 7 -29.47 -37.48 -10.94
C THR A 7 -29.27 -38.11 -12.32
N CYS A 8 -28.12 -37.74 -12.89
CA CYS A 8 -27.14 -38.65 -13.48
C CYS A 8 -27.45 -39.26 -14.85
N TRP A 9 -27.09 -38.53 -15.91
CA TRP A 9 -26.45 -39.14 -17.07
C TRP A 9 -25.24 -38.30 -17.48
N MET A 10 -24.11 -38.65 -16.88
CA MET A 10 -22.80 -38.52 -17.48
C MET A 10 -22.80 -39.16 -18.88
N LEU A 11 -22.05 -38.53 -19.80
CA LEU A 11 -21.58 -39.04 -21.11
C LEU A 11 -22.59 -39.01 -22.27
N THR A 12 -22.47 -38.00 -23.14
CA THR A 12 -22.21 -38.19 -24.59
C THR A 12 -21.74 -36.87 -25.22
N LYS A 13 -20.42 -36.82 -25.51
CA LYS A 13 -19.72 -36.21 -26.66
C LYS A 13 -20.14 -34.82 -27.18
N MET A 14 -19.20 -33.87 -27.15
CA MET A 14 -18.52 -33.26 -28.33
C MET A 14 -17.75 -32.01 -27.89
N GLY A 15 -16.44 -31.97 -28.16
CA GLY A 15 -15.67 -30.72 -28.15
C GLY A 15 -16.14 -29.78 -29.27
N PRO A 16 -15.61 -28.54 -29.30
CA PRO A 16 -14.31 -28.39 -29.94
C PRO A 16 -13.27 -27.65 -29.09
N GLU A 17 -12.05 -28.17 -29.22
CA GLU A 17 -10.75 -27.49 -29.25
C GLU A 17 -10.59 -26.22 -28.40
N ILE A 18 -10.06 -26.42 -27.19
CA ILE A 18 -9.36 -25.35 -26.48
C ILE A 18 -8.09 -25.06 -27.29
N GLU A 19 -8.10 -23.95 -28.01
CA GLU A 19 -6.88 -23.39 -28.61
C GLU A 19 -5.92 -23.06 -27.47
N LEU A 20 -4.89 -23.88 -27.29
CA LEU A 20 -3.81 -23.60 -26.35
C LEU A 20 -3.04 -22.38 -26.88
N VAL A 21 -3.40 -21.19 -26.43
CA VAL A 21 -2.53 -20.04 -26.59
C VAL A 21 -1.27 -20.31 -25.78
N SER A 22 -0.13 -20.35 -26.45
CA SER A 22 1.17 -20.48 -25.80
C SER A 22 1.36 -19.29 -24.86
N LEU A 23 1.40 -19.55 -23.55
CA LEU A 23 1.83 -18.56 -22.56
C LEU A 23 3.25 -18.10 -22.96
N PRO A 24 3.54 -16.78 -23.00
CA PRO A 24 4.91 -16.34 -23.16
C PRO A 24 5.74 -16.93 -22.03
N GLU A 25 6.85 -17.59 -22.38
CA GLU A 25 7.72 -18.39 -21.52
C GLU A 25 8.57 -17.56 -20.53
N ASN A 26 8.02 -16.43 -20.11
CA ASN A 26 8.47 -15.69 -18.95
C ASN A 26 7.30 -14.81 -18.47
N PRO A 27 6.43 -15.28 -17.54
CA PRO A 27 5.63 -14.36 -16.76
C PRO A 27 6.63 -13.61 -15.88
N GLY A 28 7.19 -12.51 -16.41
CA GLY A 28 7.89 -11.52 -15.61
C GLY A 28 6.99 -11.27 -14.41
N ALA A 29 7.44 -11.73 -13.25
CA ALA A 29 6.59 -12.02 -12.11
C ALA A 29 5.61 -10.86 -11.94
N VAL A 30 4.31 -11.14 -12.08
CA VAL A 30 3.30 -10.23 -11.56
C VAL A 30 3.52 -10.29 -10.05
N GLU A 31 4.39 -9.42 -9.56
CA GLU A 31 4.69 -9.29 -8.16
C GLU A 31 3.41 -8.75 -7.53
N VAL A 32 2.57 -9.67 -7.06
CA VAL A 32 1.38 -9.36 -6.28
C VAL A 32 1.88 -8.80 -4.95
N ARG A 33 2.14 -7.49 -4.93
CA ARG A 33 2.55 -6.74 -3.74
C ARG A 33 1.35 -6.56 -2.81
N CYS A 34 0.84 -7.67 -2.25
CA CYS A 34 -0.16 -7.64 -1.19
C CYS A 34 0.54 -7.34 0.15
N ALA A 35 1.16 -6.16 0.26
CA ALA A 35 1.56 -5.66 1.57
C ALA A 35 0.29 -5.25 2.32
N VAL A 36 0.04 -5.89 3.47
CA VAL A 36 -1.11 -5.57 4.34
C VAL A 36 -1.04 -4.10 4.73
N ARG A 37 -2.15 -3.39 4.56
CA ARG A 37 -2.30 -1.97 4.93
C ARG A 37 -3.00 -1.88 6.28
N PHE A 38 -2.33 -1.27 7.24
CA PHE A 38 -2.89 -0.99 8.55
C PHE A 38 -3.46 0.43 8.54
N PRO A 39 -4.74 0.62 8.89
CA PRO A 39 -5.36 1.94 8.99
C PRO A 39 -4.87 2.63 10.27
N LEU A 40 -3.72 3.29 10.19
CA LEU A 40 -3.08 3.95 11.33
C LEU A 40 -3.09 5.46 11.10
N CYS A 41 -3.74 6.19 12.00
CA CYS A 41 -3.78 7.65 12.02
C CYS A 41 -2.66 8.21 12.89
N LEU A 42 -1.43 8.26 12.35
CA LEU A 42 -0.24 8.64 13.09
C LEU A 42 0.27 10.00 12.62
N PRO A 43 0.68 10.88 13.55
CA PRO A 43 1.36 12.11 13.18
C PRO A 43 2.76 11.78 12.67
N ILE A 44 3.09 12.35 11.51
CA ILE A 44 4.42 12.25 10.89
C ILE A 44 4.91 13.65 10.50
N GLN A 45 6.22 13.81 10.44
CA GLN A 45 6.84 14.97 9.82
C GLN A 45 7.37 14.57 8.45
N VAL A 46 6.88 15.22 7.39
CA VAL A 46 7.29 14.98 6.00
C VAL A 46 8.31 16.04 5.58
N ILE A 47 9.49 15.61 5.20
CA ILE A 47 10.60 16.45 4.75
C ILE A 47 10.71 16.29 3.23
N THR A 48 10.76 17.43 2.54
CA THR A 48 10.90 17.52 1.09
C THR A 48 11.94 18.58 0.75
N ALA A 49 12.28 18.70 -0.54
CA ALA A 49 13.14 19.80 -1.02
C ALA A 49 12.54 21.20 -0.76
N LYS A 50 11.22 21.31 -0.60
CA LYS A 50 10.52 22.58 -0.35
C LYS A 50 10.45 22.96 1.13
N GLY A 51 10.72 22.01 2.04
CA GLY A 51 10.60 22.21 3.48
C GLY A 51 10.08 20.98 4.22
N ALA A 52 9.85 21.16 5.52
CA ALA A 52 9.25 20.17 6.41
C ALA A 52 7.81 20.54 6.74
N TYR A 53 6.92 19.54 6.71
CA TYR A 53 5.48 19.70 6.88
C TYR A 53 4.94 18.66 7.85
N ASP A 54 3.99 19.05 8.69
CA ASP A 54 3.26 18.10 9.52
C ASP A 54 2.16 17.43 8.70
N ALA A 55 2.03 16.12 8.84
CA ALA A 55 1.04 15.30 8.16
C ALA A 55 0.50 14.19 9.08
N ILE A 56 -0.66 13.65 8.73
CA ILE A 56 -1.28 12.52 9.44
C ILE A 56 -1.42 11.36 8.45
N THR A 57 -0.92 10.18 8.80
CA THR A 57 -1.13 8.98 7.98
C THR A 57 -2.58 8.54 8.00
N GLU A 58 -3.07 7.93 6.93
CA GLU A 58 -4.37 7.23 6.91
C GLU A 58 -4.19 5.73 6.93
N ASN A 59 -3.21 5.25 6.16
CA ASN A 59 -2.79 3.86 6.18
C ASN A 59 -1.31 3.73 5.86
N ILE A 60 -0.72 2.66 6.38
CA ILE A 60 0.68 2.32 6.18
C ILE A 60 0.82 0.84 5.87
N SER A 61 1.77 0.50 5.01
CA SER A 61 2.28 -0.85 4.80
C SER A 61 3.80 -0.84 4.76
N ALA A 62 4.42 -2.01 4.67
CA ALA A 62 5.87 -2.11 4.47
C ALA A 62 6.36 -1.46 3.16
N SER A 63 5.48 -1.28 2.17
CA SER A 63 5.84 -0.80 0.84
C SER A 63 5.35 0.63 0.53
N GLY A 64 4.56 1.23 1.40
CA GLY A 64 3.98 2.54 1.12
C GLY A 64 3.12 3.10 2.24
N VAL A 65 2.80 4.37 2.09
CA VAL A 65 2.02 5.14 3.04
C VAL A 65 1.06 6.04 2.27
N LEU A 66 -0.16 6.20 2.79
CA LEU A 66 -1.08 7.26 2.41
C LEU A 66 -1.18 8.22 3.58
N PHE A 67 -1.03 9.51 3.33
CA PHE A 67 -1.13 10.52 4.38
C PHE A 67 -1.75 11.81 3.84
N GLN A 68 -2.31 12.56 4.78
CA GLN A 68 -2.92 13.85 4.59
C GLN A 68 -1.96 14.96 5.01
N SER A 69 -1.85 16.00 4.17
CA SER A 69 -0.96 17.15 4.31
C SER A 69 -1.74 18.45 4.02
N ARG A 70 -1.23 19.57 4.51
CA ARG A 70 -1.72 20.92 4.15
C ARG A 70 -1.16 21.42 2.81
N GLU A 71 -0.10 20.79 2.33
CA GLU A 71 0.65 21.21 1.15
C GLU A 71 0.59 20.14 0.05
N ASP A 72 0.52 20.58 -1.21
CA ASP A 72 0.67 19.69 -2.36
C ASP A 72 2.14 19.33 -2.56
N LEU A 73 2.44 18.05 -2.32
CA LEU A 73 3.78 17.52 -2.48
C LEU A 73 4.13 17.23 -3.95
N GLY A 74 3.13 17.05 -4.82
CA GLY A 74 3.32 16.69 -6.22
C GLY A 74 3.78 15.25 -6.44
N VAL A 75 3.38 14.67 -7.57
CA VAL A 75 3.81 13.32 -8.00
C VAL A 75 5.31 13.33 -8.34
N ASP A 76 5.99 12.20 -8.13
CA ASP A 76 7.42 11.96 -8.32
C ASP A 76 8.36 12.73 -7.38
N SER A 77 7.83 13.54 -6.46
CA SER A 77 8.62 14.18 -5.42
C SER A 77 9.24 13.16 -4.47
N ARG A 78 10.55 13.32 -4.21
CA ARG A 78 11.24 12.62 -3.12
C ARG A 78 10.75 13.17 -1.79
N VAL A 79 10.36 12.25 -0.91
CA VAL A 79 9.86 12.57 0.43
C VAL A 79 10.57 11.71 1.45
N GLU A 80 10.85 12.30 2.59
CA GLU A 80 11.28 11.59 3.79
C GLU A 80 10.22 11.82 4.85
N PHE A 81 9.92 10.81 5.66
CA PHE A 81 8.99 11.00 6.75
C PHE A 81 9.48 10.38 8.04
N LEU A 82 9.28 11.13 9.11
CA LEU A 82 9.69 10.78 10.45
C LEU A 82 8.44 10.46 11.28
N LEU A 83 8.41 9.25 11.83
CA LEU A 83 7.42 8.81 12.80
C LEU A 83 8.12 8.62 14.14
N LYS A 84 7.67 9.37 15.15
CA LYS A 84 8.17 9.22 16.52
C LYS A 84 7.25 8.28 17.29
N MET A 85 7.83 7.23 17.84
CA MET A 85 7.14 6.23 18.65
C MET A 85 7.71 6.26 20.07
N PRO A 86 6.95 6.75 21.06
CA PRO A 86 7.39 6.71 22.45
C PRO A 86 7.58 5.28 22.93
N ALA A 87 8.60 5.04 23.74
CA ALA A 87 8.96 3.73 24.29
C ALA A 87 7.76 3.05 24.99
N SER A 88 6.97 3.86 25.70
CA SER A 88 5.76 3.44 26.42
C SER A 88 4.65 2.89 25.53
N VAL A 89 4.62 3.26 24.24
CA VAL A 89 3.61 2.81 23.28
C VAL A 89 4.00 1.49 22.64
N ILE A 90 5.30 1.29 22.38
CA ILE A 90 5.82 0.11 21.67
C ILE A 90 6.46 -0.93 22.60
N GLY A 91 6.46 -0.69 23.91
CA GLY A 91 7.07 -1.56 24.90
C GLY A 91 8.60 -1.66 24.76
N ALA A 92 9.24 -0.60 24.30
CA ALA A 92 10.70 -0.49 24.18
C ALA A 92 11.32 0.17 25.43
N GLU A 93 12.64 0.04 25.58
CA GLU A 93 13.40 0.70 26.64
C GLU A 93 13.55 2.22 26.36
N ASP A 94 13.75 2.58 25.09
CA ASP A 94 13.97 3.96 24.63
C ASP A 94 12.97 4.35 23.53
N ASP A 95 12.74 5.66 23.39
CA ASP A 95 11.93 6.21 22.30
C ASP A 95 12.56 5.84 20.95
N VAL A 96 11.71 5.55 19.96
CA VAL A 96 12.17 5.15 18.63
C VAL A 96 11.66 6.14 17.60
N THR A 97 12.57 6.66 16.78
CA THR A 97 12.21 7.39 15.57
C THR A 97 12.39 6.49 14.37
N LEU A 98 11.29 6.28 13.63
CA LEU A 98 11.31 5.64 12.33
C LEU A 98 11.48 6.71 11.25
N HIS A 99 12.57 6.62 10.50
CA HIS A 99 12.88 7.45 9.35
C HIS A 99 12.69 6.66 8.08
N CYS A 100 11.72 7.04 7.27
CA CYS A 100 11.44 6.42 5.99
C CYS A 100 11.82 7.38 4.85
N VAL A 101 12.33 6.80 3.77
CA VAL A 101 12.62 7.51 2.52
C VAL A 101 11.76 6.92 1.42
N GLY A 102 11.19 7.78 0.58
CA GLY A 102 10.29 7.36 -0.45
C GLY A 102 10.03 8.40 -1.53
N ARG A 103 8.99 8.12 -2.32
CA ARG A 103 8.58 8.94 -3.45
C ARG A 103 7.06 8.97 -3.57
N VAL A 104 6.52 10.15 -3.83
CA VAL A 104 5.10 10.32 -4.08
C VAL A 104 4.74 9.71 -5.43
N VAL A 105 3.79 8.78 -5.44
CA VAL A 105 3.26 8.16 -6.67
C VAL A 105 1.87 8.66 -7.02
N ARG A 106 1.20 9.34 -6.08
CA ARG A 106 -0.13 9.93 -6.28
C ARG A 106 -0.32 11.11 -5.33
N SER A 107 -0.83 12.22 -5.84
CA SER A 107 -1.25 13.39 -5.05
C SER A 107 -2.64 13.82 -5.52
N TYR A 108 -3.55 14.15 -4.59
CA TYR A 108 -4.89 14.67 -4.91
C TYR A 108 -5.43 15.54 -3.78
N LEU A 109 -6.39 16.42 -4.09
CA LEU A 109 -7.09 17.26 -3.12
C LEU A 109 -8.48 16.65 -2.86
N GLU A 110 -8.80 16.39 -1.59
CA GLU A 110 -10.11 15.91 -1.15
C GLU A 110 -10.50 16.63 0.13
N GLN A 111 -11.74 17.13 0.19
CA GLN A 111 -12.29 17.81 1.39
C GLN A 111 -11.35 18.89 1.99
N GLU A 112 -10.75 19.73 1.13
CA GLU A 112 -9.80 20.81 1.50
C GLU A 112 -8.42 20.35 2.01
N HIS A 113 -8.12 19.06 1.95
CA HIS A 113 -6.83 18.52 2.34
C HIS A 113 -6.11 17.82 1.20
N TYR A 114 -4.78 17.96 1.13
CA TYR A 114 -3.97 17.24 0.16
C TYR A 114 -3.66 15.85 0.67
N HIS A 115 -3.90 14.85 -0.16
CA HIS A 115 -3.61 13.45 0.11
C HIS A 115 -2.46 13.01 -0.80
N ALA A 116 -1.42 12.45 -0.20
CA ALA A 116 -0.26 11.94 -0.92
C ALA A 116 -0.07 10.46 -0.60
N ALA A 117 -0.01 9.63 -1.64
CA ALA A 117 0.44 8.26 -1.53
C ALA A 117 1.91 8.19 -1.94
N ALA A 118 2.75 7.70 -1.03
CA ALA A 118 4.16 7.49 -1.27
C ALA A 118 4.52 6.00 -1.21
N VAL A 119 5.44 5.58 -2.07
CA VAL A 119 6.13 4.30 -1.92
C VAL A 119 7.27 4.47 -0.93
N ILE A 120 7.54 3.41 -0.16
CA ILE A 120 8.68 3.35 0.76
C ILE A 120 9.82 2.64 0.02
N ASP A 121 10.92 3.35 -0.16
CA ASP A 121 12.14 2.82 -0.79
C ASP A 121 13.10 2.26 0.29
N ASP A 122 13.23 2.92 1.44
CA ASP A 122 14.06 2.48 2.59
C ASP A 122 13.47 2.96 3.93
N TYR A 123 13.82 2.30 5.03
CA TYR A 123 13.48 2.74 6.38
C TYR A 123 14.58 2.43 7.40
N ARG A 124 14.73 3.30 8.40
CA ARG A 124 15.76 3.21 9.45
C ARG A 124 15.17 3.57 10.80
N PHE A 125 15.66 2.89 11.84
CA PHE A 125 15.31 3.19 13.22
C PHE A 125 16.47 3.92 13.90
N SER A 126 16.15 4.95 14.66
CA SER A 126 17.10 5.64 15.55
C SER A 126 16.52 5.75 16.95
N HIS A 127 17.37 5.54 17.95
CA HIS A 127 17.09 5.67 19.38
C HIS A 127 17.71 6.96 19.91
#